data_AF-A0A3M0YVP9-F1
#
_entry.id   AF-A0A3M0YVP9-F1
#
_cell.length_a   1.000
_cell.length_b   1.000
_cell.length_c   1.000
_cell.angle_alpha   90.00
_cell.angle_beta   90.00
_cell.angle_gamma   90.00
#
_symmetry.space_group_name_H-M   'P 1'
#
loop_
_entity.id
_entity.type
_entity.pdbx_description
1 polymer ?
#
loop_
_entity_poly.entity_id
_entity_poly.type
_entity_poly.pdbx_seq_one_letter_code
_entity_poly.pdbx_strand_id
1 'polypeptide(L)'
;MKIEKRKHGDCTELLVNGQVVSRAWARPDLPGYLAIDKIDMYREAGIRIHFVSMHQPQLLFWDGGDYYYPEQLSAFLEWICKYDEKALLIPYIGFRTSGPYKWIKNHLDECTLLSNGERYDAPSVASQQWRRDVREAIARIVRHLEESAIGERILGFNFVQGANEWFAYSAFHLDPWRQGFADYSEPFQQYFREFVQRRYAGDEQALRKAWKDANISFDRVEVPSVDERLQFGHEGMFYARDRLGLKLTDFYHAWHQAWAELAEFYCRTAKEAASRE
;
A
#
# COMPACT_ATOMS: atom_id res chain seq x y z
N MET A 1 -23.96 11.20 -6.22
CA MET A 1 -23.60 10.26 -7.32
C MET A 1 -23.92 8.80 -6.97
N LYS A 2 -24.56 8.02 -7.86
CA LYS A 2 -24.81 6.58 -7.67
C LYS A 2 -23.90 5.73 -8.57
N ILE A 3 -23.16 4.79 -7.98
CA ILE A 3 -22.26 3.88 -8.70
C ILE A 3 -22.84 2.46 -8.68
N GLU A 4 -22.98 1.83 -9.84
CA GLU A 4 -23.51 0.47 -9.96
C GLU A 4 -22.60 -0.39 -10.84
N LYS A 5 -22.60 -1.71 -10.59
CA LYS A 5 -22.02 -2.69 -11.50
C LYS A 5 -23.16 -3.44 -12.17
N ARG A 6 -23.18 -3.52 -13.50
CA ARG A 6 -24.19 -4.30 -14.24
C ARG A 6 -23.51 -5.18 -15.28
N LYS A 7 -23.94 -6.43 -15.37
CA LYS A 7 -23.53 -7.29 -16.49
C LYS A 7 -24.23 -6.84 -17.76
N HIS A 8 -23.46 -6.64 -18.82
CA HIS A 8 -23.94 -6.45 -20.17
C HIS A 8 -23.31 -7.55 -21.03
N GLY A 9 -24.07 -8.63 -21.27
CA GLY A 9 -23.51 -9.89 -21.78
C GLY A 9 -22.49 -10.49 -20.80
N ASP A 10 -21.30 -10.83 -21.29
CA ASP A 10 -20.21 -11.40 -20.49
C ASP A 10 -19.32 -10.34 -19.81
N CYS A 11 -19.52 -9.05 -20.11
CA CYS A 11 -18.74 -7.97 -19.51
C CYS A 11 -19.48 -7.36 -18.32
N THR A 12 -18.75 -7.09 -17.24
CA THR A 12 -19.26 -6.25 -16.13
C THR A 12 -18.92 -4.80 -16.43
N GLU A 13 -19.94 -3.95 -16.52
CA GLU A 13 -19.80 -2.52 -16.73
C GLU A 13 -19.90 -1.76 -15.41
N LEU A 14 -19.15 -0.67 -15.31
CA LEU A 14 -19.35 0.36 -14.30
C LEU A 14 -20.37 1.36 -14.84
N LEU A 15 -21.39 1.66 -14.03
CA LEU A 15 -22.39 2.65 -14.33
C LEU A 15 -22.31 3.77 -13.31
N VAL A 16 -22.35 5.01 -13.81
CA VAL A 16 -22.45 6.21 -12.98
C VAL A 16 -23.77 6.89 -13.31
N ASN A 17 -24.63 7.03 -12.31
CA ASN A 17 -26.00 7.54 -12.47
C ASN A 17 -26.79 6.82 -13.58
N GLY A 18 -26.61 5.49 -13.68
CA GLY A 18 -27.32 4.64 -14.65
C GLY A 18 -26.74 4.65 -16.08
N GLN A 19 -25.64 5.36 -16.32
CA GLN A 19 -24.96 5.39 -17.62
C GLN A 19 -23.65 4.63 -17.59
N VAL A 20 -23.37 3.82 -18.60
CA VAL A 20 -22.06 3.17 -18.78
C VAL A 20 -21.00 4.24 -19.00
N VAL A 21 -19.91 4.16 -18.24
CA VAL A 21 -18.77 5.08 -18.34
C VAL A 21 -17.60 4.45 -19.09
N SER A 22 -16.58 5.24 -19.47
CA SER A 22 -15.45 4.77 -20.25
C SER A 22 -14.70 3.62 -19.57
N ARG A 23 -14.44 2.53 -20.30
CA ARG A 23 -13.60 1.41 -19.83
C ARG A 23 -12.11 1.77 -19.83
N ALA A 24 -11.71 2.77 -20.62
CA ALA A 24 -10.37 3.32 -20.61
C ALA A 24 -10.26 4.43 -19.57
N TRP A 25 -9.12 4.45 -18.87
CA TRP A 25 -8.78 5.40 -17.82
C TRP A 25 -7.52 6.16 -18.21
N ALA A 26 -7.40 7.39 -17.73
CA ALA A 26 -6.31 8.27 -18.13
C ALA A 26 -5.57 8.88 -16.96
N ARG A 27 -4.29 9.21 -17.18
CA ARG A 27 -3.42 9.90 -16.22
C ARG A 27 -3.05 11.27 -16.80
N PRO A 28 -3.66 12.37 -16.34
CA PRO A 28 -3.43 13.70 -16.94
C PRO A 28 -2.13 14.38 -16.47
N ASP A 29 -1.45 13.83 -15.47
CA ASP A 29 -0.37 14.46 -14.71
C ASP A 29 1.04 14.36 -15.33
N LEU A 30 1.23 13.73 -16.50
CA LEU A 30 2.57 13.53 -17.09
C LEU A 30 2.63 13.60 -18.62
N PRO A 31 3.54 14.41 -19.22
CA PRO A 31 4.24 15.53 -18.60
C PRO A 31 3.27 16.71 -18.37
N GLY A 32 3.43 17.42 -17.25
CA GLY A 32 2.45 18.43 -16.81
C GLY A 32 2.20 19.59 -17.79
N TYR A 33 3.17 19.93 -18.65
CA TYR A 33 2.99 20.98 -19.67
C TYR A 33 2.03 20.58 -20.81
N LEU A 34 1.68 19.30 -20.94
CA LEU A 34 0.67 18.79 -21.88
C LEU A 34 -0.66 18.46 -21.20
N ALA A 35 -0.84 18.81 -19.92
CA ALA A 35 -2.00 18.34 -19.16
C ALA A 35 -3.33 18.76 -19.82
N ILE A 36 -3.42 19.99 -20.33
CA ILE A 36 -4.59 20.53 -21.02
C ILE A 36 -4.84 19.77 -22.34
N ASP A 37 -3.83 19.72 -23.22
CA ASP A 37 -3.93 19.03 -24.51
C ASP A 37 -4.34 17.56 -24.33
N LYS A 38 -3.83 16.91 -23.29
CA LYS A 38 -4.21 15.53 -22.94
C LYS A 38 -5.65 15.42 -22.50
N ILE A 39 -6.13 16.32 -21.65
CA ILE A 39 -7.53 16.31 -21.23
C ILE A 39 -8.44 16.51 -22.45
N ASP A 40 -8.09 17.38 -23.39
CA ASP A 40 -8.84 17.52 -24.66
C ASP A 40 -8.85 16.23 -25.47
N MET A 41 -7.70 15.59 -25.68
CA MET A 41 -7.61 14.29 -26.34
C MET A 41 -8.48 13.22 -25.66
N TYR A 42 -8.47 13.17 -24.32
CA TYR A 42 -9.29 12.23 -23.55
C TYR A 42 -10.78 12.53 -23.70
N ARG A 43 -11.17 13.80 -23.67
CA ARG A 43 -12.56 14.24 -23.86
C ARG A 43 -13.08 13.87 -25.24
N GLU A 44 -12.30 14.12 -26.29
CA GLU A 44 -12.62 13.76 -27.68
C GLU A 44 -12.76 12.24 -27.83
N ALA A 45 -11.90 11.47 -27.15
CA ALA A 45 -11.97 10.01 -27.10
C ALA A 45 -13.09 9.46 -26.19
N GLY A 46 -13.85 10.32 -25.50
CA GLY A 46 -14.91 9.92 -24.58
C GLY A 46 -14.43 9.30 -23.26
N ILE A 47 -13.15 9.47 -22.91
CA ILE A 47 -12.56 9.02 -21.64
C ILE A 47 -12.94 10.02 -20.54
N ARG A 48 -13.53 9.52 -19.46
CA ARG A 48 -14.05 10.35 -18.34
C ARG A 48 -13.44 10.03 -16.99
N ILE A 49 -12.83 8.86 -16.83
CA ILE A 49 -12.25 8.42 -15.55
C ILE A 49 -10.75 8.70 -15.55
N HIS A 50 -10.30 9.45 -14.55
CA HIS A 50 -8.91 9.87 -14.41
C HIS A 50 -8.29 9.35 -13.12
N PHE A 51 -7.18 8.64 -13.28
CA PHE A 51 -6.26 8.25 -12.22
C PHE A 51 -5.32 9.42 -11.99
N VAL A 52 -5.51 10.17 -10.90
CA VAL A 52 -4.83 11.45 -10.70
C VAL A 52 -3.84 11.33 -9.55
N SER A 53 -2.58 11.64 -9.81
CA SER A 53 -1.54 11.65 -8.79
C SER A 53 -0.75 12.96 -8.86
N MET A 54 -0.16 13.33 -7.73
CA MET A 54 0.86 14.38 -7.66
C MET A 54 2.24 13.73 -7.60
N HIS A 55 3.26 14.39 -8.16
CA HIS A 55 4.66 13.91 -8.10
C HIS A 55 5.30 14.29 -6.77
N GLN A 56 4.73 13.79 -5.68
CA GLN A 56 5.24 13.98 -4.33
C GLN A 56 5.33 12.63 -3.60
N PRO A 57 6.30 12.44 -2.69
CA PRO A 57 6.50 11.18 -1.99
C PRO A 57 5.38 10.89 -0.98
N GLN A 58 4.75 11.94 -0.42
CA GLN A 58 3.69 11.87 0.58
C GLN A 58 2.38 12.34 -0.06
N LEU A 59 1.48 11.39 -0.34
CA LEU A 59 0.19 11.65 -1.00
C LEU A 59 -0.98 11.61 -0.03
N LEU A 60 -0.73 11.57 1.29
CA LEU A 60 -1.74 11.80 2.32
C LEU A 60 -1.78 13.22 2.84
N PHE A 61 -0.89 14.10 2.36
CA PHE A 61 -0.89 15.54 2.70
C PHE A 61 -0.90 15.77 4.22
N TRP A 62 -0.07 14.99 4.91
CA TRP A 62 0.08 14.94 6.36
C TRP A 62 1.57 14.88 6.68
N ASP A 63 2.04 15.68 7.64
CA ASP A 63 3.46 15.79 7.97
C ASP A 63 3.95 14.76 9.01
N GLY A 64 3.04 13.95 9.53
CA GLY A 64 3.33 12.94 10.55
C GLY A 64 3.00 13.36 11.98
N GLY A 65 2.48 14.56 12.18
CA GLY A 65 2.01 15.07 13.48
C GLY A 65 0.61 15.69 13.36
N ASP A 66 0.43 16.90 13.89
CA ASP A 66 -0.90 17.53 13.92
C ASP A 66 -1.23 18.36 12.67
N TYR A 67 -0.30 18.47 11.71
CA TYR A 67 -0.47 19.32 10.53
C TYR A 67 -0.86 18.52 9.29
N TYR A 68 -1.97 18.94 8.69
CA TYR A 68 -2.58 18.40 7.48
C TYR A 68 -2.74 19.53 6.47
N TYR A 69 -2.57 19.22 5.19
CA TYR A 69 -2.62 20.19 4.08
C TYR A 69 -3.35 19.63 2.85
N PRO A 70 -4.57 19.06 3.02
CA PRO A 70 -5.31 18.40 1.94
C PRO A 70 -5.75 19.35 0.81
N GLU A 71 -5.70 20.67 1.04
CA GLU A 71 -6.06 21.71 0.08
C GLU A 71 -5.18 21.67 -1.17
N GLN A 72 -3.93 21.20 -1.05
CA GLN A 72 -3.05 21.04 -2.21
C GLN A 72 -3.60 20.02 -3.21
N LEU A 73 -4.13 18.90 -2.69
CA LEU A 73 -4.74 17.88 -3.54
C LEU A 73 -6.08 18.38 -4.08
N SER A 74 -6.95 18.95 -3.24
CA SER A 74 -8.26 19.40 -3.72
C SER A 74 -8.14 20.49 -4.79
N ALA A 75 -7.23 21.46 -4.64
CA ALA A 75 -6.98 22.47 -5.66
C ALA A 75 -6.53 21.87 -7.01
N PHE A 76 -5.68 20.85 -6.97
CA PHE A 76 -5.24 20.16 -8.19
C PHE A 76 -6.39 19.42 -8.88
N LEU A 77 -7.22 18.72 -8.09
CA LEU A 77 -8.38 17.99 -8.61
C LEU A 77 -9.49 18.94 -9.11
N GLU A 78 -9.72 20.06 -8.41
CA GLU A 78 -10.67 21.11 -8.81
C GLU A 78 -10.29 21.74 -10.15
N TRP A 79 -9.01 21.94 -10.40
CA TRP A 79 -8.53 22.42 -11.69
C TRP A 79 -8.93 21.48 -12.85
N ILE A 80 -8.81 20.17 -12.65
CA ILE A 80 -9.23 19.17 -13.65
C ILE A 80 -10.74 19.26 -13.87
N CYS A 81 -11.53 19.28 -12.79
CA CYS A 81 -13.00 19.35 -12.88
C CYS A 81 -13.50 20.67 -13.49
N LYS A 82 -12.78 21.78 -13.29
CA LYS A 82 -13.07 23.07 -13.94
C LYS A 82 -12.86 23.01 -15.45
N TYR A 83 -11.88 22.23 -15.89
CA TYR A 83 -11.55 22.08 -17.31
C TYR A 83 -12.44 21.05 -18.03
N ASP A 84 -12.69 19.90 -17.39
CA ASP A 84 -13.69 18.93 -17.82
C ASP A 84 -14.77 18.74 -16.75
N GLU A 85 -15.90 19.43 -16.95
CA GLU A 85 -17.09 19.31 -16.11
C GLU A 85 -17.74 17.90 -16.15
N LYS A 86 -17.20 16.93 -16.89
CA LYS A 86 -17.64 15.53 -16.86
C LYS A 86 -16.56 14.58 -16.34
N ALA A 87 -15.43 15.10 -15.89
CA ALA A 87 -14.37 14.29 -15.29
C ALA A 87 -14.89 13.56 -14.04
N LEU A 88 -14.41 12.34 -13.91
CA LEU A 88 -14.56 11.46 -12.77
C LEU A 88 -13.16 11.08 -12.29
N LEU A 89 -12.94 11.11 -10.98
CA LEU A 89 -11.61 11.12 -10.38
C LEU A 89 -11.39 9.88 -9.51
N ILE A 90 -10.19 9.31 -9.63
CA ILE A 90 -9.63 8.33 -8.70
C ILE A 90 -8.27 8.89 -8.25
N PRO A 91 -8.23 9.64 -7.13
CA PRO A 91 -6.98 10.21 -6.62
C PRO A 91 -6.06 9.14 -6.05
N TYR A 92 -4.76 9.31 -6.28
CA TYR A 92 -3.71 8.53 -5.63
C TYR A 92 -3.43 9.14 -4.27
N ILE A 93 -3.56 8.34 -3.21
CA ILE A 93 -3.28 8.75 -1.84
C ILE A 93 -2.44 7.69 -1.12
N GLY A 94 -1.58 8.08 -0.18
CA GLY A 94 -0.66 7.16 0.52
C GLY A 94 0.79 7.64 0.54
N PHE A 95 1.76 6.72 0.45
CA PHE A 95 3.19 7.03 0.45
C PHE A 95 3.96 6.24 -0.61
N ARG A 96 4.84 6.90 -1.36
CA ARG A 96 5.58 6.27 -2.46
C ARG A 96 6.99 5.81 -2.13
N THR A 97 7.65 6.41 -1.15
CA THR A 97 9.08 6.16 -0.91
C THR A 97 9.42 6.21 0.56
N SER A 98 8.95 7.28 1.22
CA SER A 98 9.20 7.55 2.62
C SER A 98 7.90 7.95 3.32
N GLY A 99 7.86 7.68 4.63
CA GLY A 99 6.80 8.17 5.49
C GLY A 99 6.93 9.68 5.78
N PRO A 100 5.92 10.25 6.45
CA PRO A 100 5.98 11.63 6.93
C PRO A 100 7.12 11.85 7.93
N TYR A 101 7.91 12.91 7.72
CA TYR A 101 9.18 13.08 8.44
C TYR A 101 9.01 13.20 9.96
N LYS A 102 7.94 13.86 10.46
CA LYS A 102 7.71 13.97 11.91
C LYS A 102 7.36 12.62 12.51
N TRP A 103 6.57 11.83 11.79
CA TRP A 103 6.20 10.49 12.25
C TRP A 103 7.45 9.61 12.35
N ILE A 104 8.27 9.59 11.29
CA ILE A 104 9.53 8.83 11.25
C ILE A 104 10.46 9.24 12.40
N LYS A 105 10.67 10.55 12.59
CA LYS A 105 11.53 11.07 13.66
C LYS A 105 11.09 10.64 15.06
N ASN A 106 9.78 10.54 15.29
CA ASN A 106 9.21 10.23 16.60
C ASN A 106 8.98 8.74 16.85
N HIS A 107 9.05 7.89 15.82
CA HIS A 107 8.74 6.46 15.88
C HIS A 107 9.80 5.62 15.13
N LEU A 108 11.08 5.90 15.40
CA LEU A 108 12.18 5.22 14.72
C LEU A 108 12.17 3.71 14.94
N ASP A 109 11.76 3.25 16.13
CA ASP A 109 11.58 1.85 16.52
C ASP A 109 10.51 1.11 15.70
N GLU A 110 9.52 1.84 15.21
CA GLU A 110 8.44 1.35 14.35
C GLU A 110 8.79 1.38 12.84
N CYS A 111 9.95 1.94 12.48
CA CYS A 111 10.43 2.02 11.10
C CYS A 111 11.09 0.72 10.64
N THR A 112 11.03 0.47 9.34
CA THR A 112 11.69 -0.65 8.68
C THR A 112 13.17 -0.66 9.02
N LEU A 113 13.69 -1.80 9.47
CA LEU A 113 15.12 -2.00 9.72
C LEU A 113 15.71 -2.84 8.59
N LEU A 114 16.75 -2.31 7.96
CA LEU A 114 17.49 -3.02 6.93
C LEU A 114 18.54 -3.93 7.58
N SER A 115 18.92 -4.99 6.88
CA SER A 115 19.88 -5.96 7.40
C SER A 115 21.29 -5.42 7.67
N ASN A 116 21.63 -4.25 7.13
CA ASN A 116 22.88 -3.55 7.42
C ASN A 116 22.82 -2.74 8.73
N GLY A 117 21.68 -2.79 9.45
CA GLY A 117 21.44 -2.05 10.69
C GLY A 117 20.91 -0.64 10.49
N GLU A 118 20.79 -0.16 9.24
CA GLU A 118 20.22 1.16 8.95
C GLU A 118 18.70 1.12 9.02
N ARG A 119 18.12 2.21 9.54
CA ARG A 119 16.67 2.41 9.49
C ARG A 119 16.32 3.04 8.17
N TYR A 120 15.30 2.48 7.52
CA TYR A 120 14.74 3.07 6.33
C TYR A 120 13.70 4.12 6.72
N ASP A 121 13.59 5.21 5.95
CA ASP A 121 12.66 6.32 6.22
C ASP A 121 11.19 5.96 5.91
N ALA A 122 10.76 4.75 6.24
CA ALA A 122 9.40 4.27 6.10
C ALA A 122 9.01 3.39 7.30
N PRO A 123 7.74 3.44 7.75
CA PRO A 123 7.21 2.53 8.75
C PRO A 123 7.40 1.07 8.31
N SER A 124 7.63 0.17 9.27
CA SER A 124 7.48 -1.26 9.01
C SER A 124 6.09 -1.54 8.46
N VAL A 125 5.98 -2.45 7.49
CA VAL A 125 4.68 -2.93 6.98
C VAL A 125 3.82 -3.55 8.08
N ALA A 126 4.46 -4.04 9.15
CA ALA A 126 3.84 -4.65 10.31
C ALA A 126 3.58 -3.68 11.47
N SER A 127 4.00 -2.42 11.37
CA SER A 127 3.84 -1.45 12.46
C SER A 127 2.36 -1.21 12.80
N GLN A 128 1.97 -1.61 14.01
CA GLN A 128 0.63 -1.36 14.52
C GLN A 128 0.45 0.10 14.92
N GLN A 129 1.51 0.75 15.40
CA GLN A 129 1.49 2.19 15.68
C GLN A 129 1.22 2.99 14.41
N TRP A 130 1.91 2.65 13.31
CA TRP A 130 1.64 3.24 12.01
C TRP A 130 0.20 3.06 11.56
N ARG A 131 -0.34 1.83 11.64
CA ARG A 131 -1.74 1.55 11.29
C ARG A 131 -2.69 2.42 12.10
N ARG A 132 -2.46 2.61 13.41
CA ARG A 132 -3.27 3.49 14.25
C ARG A 132 -3.24 4.95 13.78
N ASP A 133 -2.05 5.49 13.54
CA ASP A 133 -1.88 6.92 13.25
C ASP A 133 -2.33 7.28 11.83
N VAL A 134 -1.96 6.45 10.85
CA VAL A 134 -2.31 6.68 9.43
C VAL A 134 -3.81 6.57 9.19
N ARG A 135 -4.54 5.87 10.06
CA ARG A 135 -6.01 5.76 9.98
C ARG A 135 -6.66 7.13 9.93
N GLU A 136 -6.27 8.02 10.83
CA GLU A 136 -6.87 9.35 10.92
C GLU A 136 -6.46 10.22 9.72
N ALA A 137 -5.22 10.10 9.25
CA ALA A 137 -4.79 10.80 8.05
C ALA A 137 -5.59 10.39 6.80
N ILE A 138 -5.82 9.08 6.62
CA ILE A 138 -6.68 8.57 5.54
C ILE A 138 -8.11 9.08 5.71
N ALA A 139 -8.67 8.99 6.92
CA ALA A 139 -10.04 9.42 7.17
C ALA A 139 -10.23 10.92 6.90
N ARG A 140 -9.26 11.76 7.29
CA ARG A 140 -9.30 13.21 7.05
C ARG A 140 -9.28 13.58 5.59
N ILE A 141 -8.35 13.02 4.80
CA ILE A 141 -8.28 13.36 3.37
C ILE A 141 -9.51 12.87 2.61
N VAL A 142 -10.03 11.69 2.98
CA VAL A 142 -11.25 11.14 2.37
C VAL A 142 -12.44 12.05 2.67
N ARG A 143 -12.67 12.43 3.94
CA ARG A 143 -13.74 13.36 4.32
C ARG A 143 -13.60 14.71 3.64
N HIS A 144 -12.41 15.31 3.67
CA HIS A 144 -12.13 16.59 3.01
C HIS A 144 -12.52 16.58 1.53
N LEU A 145 -12.14 15.51 0.82
CA LEU A 145 -12.42 15.38 -0.59
C LEU A 145 -13.91 15.07 -0.88
N GLU A 146 -14.55 14.22 -0.07
CA GLU A 146 -15.98 13.91 -0.19
C GLU A 146 -16.89 15.11 0.10
N GLU A 147 -16.51 15.97 1.04
CA GLU A 147 -17.25 17.18 1.44
C GLU A 147 -16.97 18.39 0.52
N SER A 148 -15.95 18.30 -0.33
CA SER A 148 -15.58 19.37 -1.27
C SER A 148 -16.57 19.50 -2.45
N ALA A 149 -16.46 20.60 -3.21
CA ALA A 149 -17.27 20.83 -4.41
C ALA A 149 -17.07 19.76 -5.52
N ILE A 150 -15.96 19.02 -5.47
CA ILE A 150 -15.67 17.91 -6.39
C ILE A 150 -16.00 16.54 -5.81
N GLY A 151 -16.54 16.45 -4.59
CA GLY A 151 -16.82 15.18 -3.94
C GLY A 151 -17.68 14.26 -4.80
N GLU A 152 -18.70 14.79 -5.48
CA GLU A 152 -19.54 14.02 -6.40
C GLU A 152 -18.82 13.50 -7.65
N ARG A 153 -17.57 13.93 -7.89
CA ARG A 153 -16.70 13.46 -8.99
C ARG A 153 -15.76 12.36 -8.56
N ILE A 154 -15.63 12.09 -7.27
CA ILE A 154 -14.71 11.08 -6.75
C ILE A 154 -15.38 9.72 -6.81
N LEU A 155 -14.86 8.84 -7.66
CA LEU A 155 -15.34 7.46 -7.81
C LEU A 155 -14.74 6.51 -6.78
N GLY A 156 -13.59 6.88 -6.22
CA GLY A 156 -12.85 6.08 -5.25
C GLY A 156 -11.42 6.58 -5.13
N PHE A 157 -10.60 5.80 -4.41
CA PHE A 157 -9.21 6.16 -4.10
C PHE A 157 -8.28 5.04 -4.54
N ASN A 158 -7.13 5.40 -5.12
CA ASN A 158 -6.05 4.46 -5.38
C ASN A 158 -4.98 4.63 -4.30
N PHE A 159 -4.90 3.67 -3.38
CA PHE A 159 -3.88 3.72 -2.34
C PHE A 159 -2.50 3.31 -2.84
N VAL A 160 -1.48 4.00 -2.33
CA VAL A 160 -0.08 3.72 -2.62
C VAL A 160 0.70 3.50 -1.33
N GLN A 161 1.56 2.48 -1.33
CA GLN A 161 2.55 2.22 -0.29
C GLN A 161 3.76 1.53 -0.93
N GLY A 162 4.96 1.77 -0.40
CA GLY A 162 6.18 1.26 -1.00
C GLY A 162 6.30 1.81 -2.43
N ALA A 163 6.75 1.01 -3.41
CA ALA A 163 7.02 1.49 -4.76
C ALA A 163 5.78 1.77 -5.63
N ASN A 164 4.69 2.26 -5.03
CA ASN A 164 3.36 2.39 -5.65
C ASN A 164 2.70 1.03 -5.99
N GLU A 165 3.33 -0.09 -5.63
CA GLU A 165 2.96 -1.44 -6.05
C GLU A 165 2.89 -2.45 -4.87
N TRP A 166 2.84 -1.96 -3.62
CA TRP A 166 2.63 -2.77 -2.41
C TRP A 166 3.71 -3.83 -2.14
N PHE A 167 4.97 -3.44 -2.33
CA PHE A 167 6.14 -4.18 -1.87
C PHE A 167 7.20 -3.22 -1.34
N ALA A 168 8.19 -3.74 -0.60
CA ALA A 168 9.22 -2.91 0.01
C ALA A 168 10.08 -2.21 -1.04
N TYR A 169 10.26 -0.90 -0.87
CA TYR A 169 11.01 -0.05 -1.79
C TYR A 169 12.51 -0.39 -1.86
N SER A 170 13.05 -1.03 -0.82
CA SER A 170 14.42 -1.58 -0.83
C SER A 170 14.67 -2.60 -1.94
N ALA A 171 13.62 -3.11 -2.58
CA ALA A 171 13.73 -4.02 -3.73
C ALA A 171 13.86 -3.32 -5.11
N PHE A 172 13.50 -2.03 -5.25
CA PHE A 172 13.39 -1.38 -6.56
C PHE A 172 14.53 -0.40 -6.90
N HIS A 173 14.96 0.43 -5.94
CA HIS A 173 15.95 1.48 -6.20
C HIS A 173 17.27 1.28 -5.48
N LEU A 174 17.29 0.36 -4.53
CA LEU A 174 18.47 0.04 -3.78
C LEU A 174 18.94 -1.29 -4.32
N ASP A 175 20.22 -1.39 -4.70
CA ASP A 175 20.85 -2.68 -4.86
C ASP A 175 20.77 -3.35 -3.47
N PRO A 176 19.92 -4.38 -3.26
CA PRO A 176 19.72 -4.97 -1.94
C PRO A 176 21.02 -5.59 -1.43
N TRP A 177 21.94 -5.94 -2.34
CA TRP A 177 23.29 -6.40 -2.02
C TRP A 177 24.20 -5.29 -1.48
N ARG A 178 23.86 -4.01 -1.70
CA ARG A 178 24.59 -2.85 -1.17
C ARG A 178 23.91 -2.17 0.02
N GLN A 179 22.57 -2.20 0.09
CA GLN A 179 21.81 -1.41 1.06
C GLN A 179 21.01 -2.27 2.05
N GLY A 180 21.02 -3.59 1.89
CA GLY A 180 20.44 -4.52 2.85
C GLY A 180 18.97 -4.88 2.56
N PHE A 181 18.57 -6.01 3.12
CA PHE A 181 17.23 -6.56 2.99
C PHE A 181 16.30 -5.96 4.03
N ALA A 182 15.06 -5.69 3.67
CA ALA A 182 13.98 -5.41 4.62
C ALA A 182 13.23 -6.70 4.97
N ASP A 183 12.53 -6.83 6.09
CA ASP A 183 12.43 -5.92 7.24
C ASP A 183 12.82 -6.73 8.49
N TYR A 184 13.81 -6.23 9.24
CA TYR A 184 14.32 -6.85 10.46
C TYR A 184 13.89 -6.09 11.72
N SER A 185 12.95 -5.15 11.59
CA SER A 185 12.45 -4.36 12.71
C SER A 185 11.64 -5.20 13.68
N GLU A 186 11.56 -4.76 14.94
CA GLU A 186 10.79 -5.45 15.98
C GLU A 186 9.31 -5.64 15.60
N PRO A 187 8.61 -4.65 14.99
CA PRO A 187 7.24 -4.87 14.52
C PRO A 187 7.11 -6.06 13.57
N PHE A 188 8.05 -6.24 12.64
CA PHE A 188 7.99 -7.36 11.70
C PHE A 188 8.39 -8.70 12.36
N GLN A 189 9.34 -8.69 13.29
CA GLN A 189 9.67 -9.87 14.11
C GLN A 189 8.45 -10.37 14.89
N GLN A 190 7.75 -9.46 15.58
CA GLN A 190 6.53 -9.77 16.30
C GLN A 190 5.45 -10.29 15.36
N TYR A 191 5.21 -9.61 14.24
CA TYR A 191 4.22 -10.03 13.26
C TYR A 191 4.50 -11.43 12.71
N PHE A 192 5.76 -11.74 12.39
CA PHE A 192 6.13 -13.05 11.88
C PHE A 192 5.88 -14.15 12.91
N ARG A 193 6.23 -13.91 14.17
CA ARG A 193 5.94 -14.83 15.28
C ARG A 193 4.45 -15.11 15.42
N GLU A 194 3.63 -14.06 15.42
CA GLU A 194 2.18 -14.18 15.49
C GLU A 194 1.59 -14.88 14.26
N PHE A 195 2.11 -14.59 13.06
CA PHE A 195 1.70 -15.24 11.83
C PHE A 195 1.93 -16.75 11.91
N VAL A 196 3.13 -17.18 12.33
CA VAL A 196 3.48 -18.61 12.49
C VAL A 196 2.59 -19.26 13.54
N GLN A 197 2.35 -18.57 14.66
CA GLN A 197 1.43 -19.06 15.70
C GLN A 197 0.01 -19.27 15.17
N ARG A 198 -0.55 -18.30 14.43
CA ARG A 198 -1.87 -18.42 13.80
C ARG A 198 -1.92 -19.55 12.77
N ARG A 199 -0.89 -19.63 11.92
CA ARG A 199 -0.79 -20.63 10.85
C ARG A 199 -0.82 -22.06 11.36
N TYR A 200 -0.20 -22.31 12.52
CA TYR A 200 -0.17 -23.61 13.17
C TYR A 200 -1.16 -23.72 14.34
N ALA A 201 -2.16 -22.84 14.41
CA ALA A 201 -3.22 -22.87 15.42
C ALA A 201 -2.73 -22.93 16.89
N GLY A 202 -1.54 -22.37 17.16
CA GLY A 202 -0.91 -22.44 18.48
C GLY A 202 -0.39 -23.84 18.88
N ASP A 203 -0.31 -24.79 17.95
CA ASP A 203 0.25 -26.13 18.18
C ASP A 203 1.74 -26.18 17.83
N GLU A 204 2.59 -26.24 18.86
CA GLU A 204 4.05 -26.37 18.68
C GLU A 204 4.46 -27.68 18.01
N GLN A 205 3.71 -28.77 18.20
CA GLN A 205 4.04 -30.05 17.54
C GLN A 205 3.79 -29.95 16.03
N ALA A 206 2.74 -29.25 15.62
CA ALA A 206 2.50 -28.94 14.22
C ALA A 206 3.63 -28.10 13.63
N LEU A 207 4.09 -27.07 14.34
CA LEU A 207 5.24 -26.25 13.93
C LEU A 207 6.53 -27.08 13.81
N ARG A 208 6.88 -27.85 14.86
CA ARG A 208 8.08 -28.72 14.88
C ARG A 208 8.09 -29.70 13.71
N LYS A 209 6.94 -30.31 13.43
CA LYS A 209 6.76 -31.22 12.29
C LYS A 209 6.90 -30.49 10.96
N ALA A 210 6.28 -29.33 10.82
CA ALA A 210 6.26 -28.57 9.57
C ALA A 210 7.64 -27.98 9.22
N TRP A 211 8.39 -27.52 10.22
CA TRP A 211 9.73 -26.96 10.02
C TRP A 211 10.84 -28.00 10.14
N LYS A 212 10.52 -29.26 10.46
CA LYS A 212 11.50 -30.33 10.74
C LYS A 212 12.53 -29.91 11.80
N ASP A 213 12.07 -29.23 12.84
CA ASP A 213 12.89 -28.82 13.98
C ASP A 213 12.24 -29.28 15.27
N ALA A 214 12.85 -30.23 15.98
CA ALA A 214 12.31 -30.72 17.25
C ALA A 214 12.41 -29.68 18.39
N ASN A 215 13.27 -28.67 18.25
CA ASN A 215 13.61 -27.71 19.30
C ASN A 215 12.96 -26.32 19.11
N ILE A 216 12.20 -26.12 18.02
CA ILE A 216 11.49 -24.87 17.79
C ILE A 216 10.26 -24.78 18.70
N SER A 217 9.94 -23.55 19.07
CA SER A 217 8.77 -23.11 19.83
C SER A 217 8.41 -21.71 19.34
N PHE A 218 7.19 -21.24 19.59
CA PHE A 218 6.76 -19.95 19.03
C PHE A 218 7.58 -18.77 19.55
N ASP A 219 8.02 -18.79 20.81
CA ASP A 219 8.90 -17.77 21.40
C ASP A 219 10.27 -17.67 20.72
N ARG A 220 10.73 -18.75 20.08
CA ARG A 220 12.01 -18.85 19.35
C ARG A 220 11.89 -18.60 17.85
N VAL A 221 10.69 -18.27 17.36
CA VAL A 221 10.50 -17.89 15.96
C VAL A 221 11.12 -16.51 15.73
N GLU A 222 12.03 -16.46 14.76
CA GLU A 222 12.73 -15.25 14.31
C GLU A 222 12.70 -15.18 12.78
N VAL A 223 12.64 -13.97 12.25
CA VAL A 223 12.80 -13.69 10.82
C VAL A 223 14.11 -14.30 10.33
N PRO A 224 14.13 -14.98 9.17
CA PRO A 224 15.35 -15.55 8.62
C PRO A 224 16.45 -14.50 8.41
N SER A 225 17.70 -14.85 8.70
CA SER A 225 18.85 -13.98 8.45
C SER A 225 19.03 -13.70 6.95
N VAL A 226 19.87 -12.72 6.61
CA VAL A 226 20.21 -12.45 5.19
C VAL A 226 20.82 -13.69 4.53
N ASP A 227 21.76 -14.34 5.18
CA ASP A 227 22.43 -15.53 4.63
C ASP A 227 21.45 -16.68 4.42
N GLU A 228 20.50 -16.86 5.36
CA GLU A 228 19.40 -17.81 5.23
C GLU A 228 18.52 -17.48 4.01
N ARG A 229 18.16 -16.21 3.80
CA ARG A 229 17.33 -15.75 2.66
C ARG A 229 18.05 -15.88 1.32
N LEU A 230 19.35 -15.60 1.30
CA LEU A 230 20.21 -15.69 0.12
C LEU A 230 20.61 -17.12 -0.21
N GLN A 231 20.30 -18.08 0.67
CA GLN A 231 20.53 -19.49 0.43
C GLN A 231 22.01 -19.84 0.18
N PHE A 232 22.93 -19.16 0.87
CA PHE A 232 24.33 -19.59 0.85
C PHE A 232 24.41 -21.05 1.32
N GLY A 233 24.66 -21.98 0.37
CA GLY A 233 24.83 -23.42 0.63
C GLY A 233 23.63 -24.32 0.39
N HIS A 234 22.59 -23.89 -0.34
CA HIS A 234 21.39 -24.70 -0.57
C HIS A 234 21.34 -25.37 -1.95
N GLU A 235 20.99 -26.66 -1.99
CA GLU A 235 20.83 -27.43 -3.23
C GLU A 235 19.38 -27.39 -3.74
N GLY A 236 19.06 -26.41 -4.59
CA GLY A 236 17.88 -26.45 -5.47
C GLY A 236 16.97 -25.23 -5.45
N MET A 237 16.15 -25.09 -6.49
CA MET A 237 15.26 -23.93 -6.72
C MET A 237 13.97 -23.92 -5.88
N PHE A 238 13.66 -25.00 -5.15
CA PHE A 238 12.36 -25.17 -4.47
C PHE A 238 12.53 -25.30 -2.95
N TYR A 239 12.06 -24.28 -2.24
CA TYR A 239 12.07 -24.08 -0.79
C TYR A 239 11.35 -25.16 0.06
N ALA A 240 10.98 -26.32 -0.46
CA ALA A 240 10.07 -27.24 0.24
C ALA A 240 10.74 -28.52 0.80
N ARG A 241 12.06 -28.67 0.69
CA ARG A 241 12.72 -29.96 0.94
C ARG A 241 13.36 -30.11 2.32
N ASP A 242 13.89 -29.03 2.88
CA ASP A 242 14.57 -29.02 4.18
C ASP A 242 13.99 -27.95 5.13
N ARG A 243 14.55 -27.92 6.34
CA ARG A 243 14.13 -27.02 7.42
C ARG A 243 14.21 -25.54 7.02
N LEU A 244 15.28 -25.11 6.36
CA LEU A 244 15.48 -23.71 6.03
C LEU A 244 14.49 -23.28 4.94
N GLY A 245 14.30 -24.08 3.90
CA GLY A 245 13.28 -23.81 2.89
C GLY A 245 11.87 -23.69 3.49
N LEU A 246 11.50 -24.58 4.40
CA LEU A 246 10.17 -24.59 5.03
C LEU A 246 9.96 -23.30 5.87
N LYS A 247 10.97 -22.88 6.63
CA LYS A 247 10.99 -21.59 7.34
C LYS A 247 10.88 -20.40 6.36
N LEU A 248 11.65 -20.40 5.28
CA LEU A 248 11.63 -19.33 4.26
C LEU A 248 10.27 -19.21 3.58
N THR A 249 9.61 -20.33 3.30
CA THR A 249 8.27 -20.36 2.70
C THR A 249 7.27 -19.62 3.59
N ASP A 250 7.25 -19.92 4.89
CA ASP A 250 6.37 -19.24 5.83
C ASP A 250 6.75 -17.77 6.02
N PHE A 251 8.05 -17.43 6.02
CA PHE A 251 8.50 -16.05 6.07
C PHE A 251 7.99 -15.24 4.87
N TYR A 252 8.12 -15.73 3.64
CA TYR A 252 7.63 -15.02 2.45
C TYR A 252 6.10 -14.96 2.41
N HIS A 253 5.40 -15.97 2.92
CA HIS A 253 3.95 -15.88 3.11
C HIS A 253 3.58 -14.77 4.10
N ALA A 254 4.23 -14.73 5.26
CA ALA A 254 4.01 -13.67 6.24
C ALA A 254 4.31 -12.29 5.66
N TRP A 255 5.42 -12.17 4.93
CA TRP A 255 5.84 -10.95 4.25
C TRP A 255 4.76 -10.41 3.32
N HIS A 256 4.29 -11.24 2.38
CA HIS A 256 3.27 -10.84 1.42
C HIS A 256 1.90 -10.61 2.09
N GLN A 257 1.58 -11.39 3.12
CA GLN A 257 0.34 -11.21 3.86
C GLN A 257 0.34 -9.89 4.63
N ALA A 258 1.47 -9.46 5.23
CA ALA A 258 1.56 -8.18 5.91
C ALA A 258 1.26 -7.00 4.97
N TRP A 259 1.78 -7.06 3.74
CA TRP A 259 1.50 -6.07 2.69
C TRP A 259 0.03 -6.07 2.27
N ALA A 260 -0.56 -7.25 2.05
CA ALA A 260 -1.97 -7.37 1.70
C ALA A 260 -2.90 -6.86 2.80
N GLU A 261 -2.61 -7.18 4.06
CA GLU A 261 -3.37 -6.70 5.22
C GLU A 261 -3.28 -5.18 5.37
N LEU A 262 -2.12 -4.57 5.10
CA LEU A 262 -1.96 -3.12 5.12
C LEU A 262 -2.77 -2.45 3.99
N ALA A 263 -2.77 -3.04 2.80
CA ALA A 263 -3.57 -2.57 1.67
C ALA A 263 -5.07 -2.63 1.97
N GLU A 264 -5.53 -3.76 2.51
CA GLU A 264 -6.91 -3.94 2.94
C GLU A 264 -7.28 -2.93 4.03
N PHE A 265 -6.37 -2.70 4.99
CA PHE A 265 -6.55 -1.74 6.05
C PHE A 265 -6.77 -0.31 5.52
N TYR A 266 -6.01 0.13 4.52
CA TYR A 266 -6.18 1.46 3.90
C TYR A 266 -7.53 1.56 3.19
N CYS A 267 -7.87 0.57 2.36
CA CYS A 267 -9.15 0.51 1.65
C CYS A 267 -10.34 0.51 2.61
N ARG A 268 -10.27 -0.28 3.69
CA ARG A 268 -11.31 -0.33 4.72
C ARG A 268 -11.46 0.99 5.43
N THR A 269 -10.35 1.60 5.86
CA THR A 269 -10.36 2.92 6.52
C THR A 269 -11.01 3.98 5.64
N ALA A 270 -10.70 3.99 4.35
CA ALA A 270 -11.30 4.92 3.39
C ALA A 270 -12.81 4.71 3.27
N LYS A 271 -13.23 3.45 3.17
CA LYS A 271 -14.64 3.08 3.07
C LYS A 271 -15.43 3.46 4.32
N GLU A 272 -14.85 3.26 5.51
CA GLU A 272 -15.43 3.68 6.79
C GLU A 272 -15.54 5.21 6.90
N ALA A 273 -14.58 5.96 6.32
CA ALA A 273 -14.57 7.41 6.35
C ALA A 273 -15.44 8.07 5.27
N ALA A 274 -15.72 7.38 4.16
CA ALA A 274 -16.54 7.90 3.09
C ALA A 274 -18.02 7.89 3.49
N SER A 275 -18.72 8.99 3.23
CA SER A 275 -20.13 9.19 3.62
C SER A 275 -21.15 8.52 2.69
N ARG A 276 -20.72 7.56 1.84
CA ARG A 276 -21.55 6.95 0.78
C ARG A 276 -21.63 5.44 0.95
N GLU A 277 -22.85 4.90 1.01
CA GLU A 277 -23.14 3.46 0.98
C GLU A 277 -22.85 2.82 -0.39
#